data_AF-A0A2V8KH33-F1
#
_entry.id   AF-A0A2V8KH33-F1
#
_cell.length_a   1.000
_cell.length_b   1.000
_cell.length_c   1.000
_cell.angle_alpha   90.00
_cell.angle_beta   90.00
_cell.angle_gamma   90.00
#
_symmetry.space_group_name_H-M   'P 1'
#
loop_
_entity.id
_entity.type
_entity.pdbx_description
1 polymer ?
#
loop_
_entity_poly.entity_id
_entity_poly.type
_entity_poly.pdbx_seq_one_letter_code
_entity_poly.pdbx_strand_id
1 'polypeptide(L)' 'MFLLHSRSVFPKFWLRPVRLERSGGFSRHEINRIQRLVEKNVEALLRSWNEYFED' A
#
# COMPACT_ATOMS: atom_id res chain seq x y z
N MET A 1 4.63 19.01 25.98
CA MET A 1 5.65 18.16 25.33
C MET A 1 5.01 17.47 24.15
N PHE A 2 5.04 18.13 22.99
CA PHE A 2 4.50 17.60 21.75
C PHE A 2 5.43 16.50 21.22
N LEU A 3 4.85 15.40 20.74
CA LEU A 3 5.13 14.78 19.44
C LEU A 3 4.37 13.45 19.35
N LEU A 4 3.11 13.54 18.95
CA LEU A 4 2.36 12.42 18.37
C LEU A 4 2.96 12.17 16.97
N HIS A 5 4.10 11.48 16.91
CA HIS A 5 4.60 10.98 15.63
C HIS A 5 3.65 9.86 15.19
N SER A 6 2.82 10.13 14.18
CA SER A 6 2.08 9.10 13.45
C SER A 6 3.06 8.18 12.74
N ARG A 7 3.65 7.24 13.49
CA ARG A 7 4.44 6.15 12.92
C ARG A 7 3.44 5.24 12.21
N SER A 8 3.27 5.43 10.91
CA SER A 8 2.49 4.49 10.10
C SER A 8 3.28 3.17 10.05
N VAL A 9 2.73 2.15 10.69
CA VAL A 9 3.31 0.80 10.84
C VAL A 9 2.90 -0.13 9.70
N PHE A 10 2.31 0.40 8.62
CA PHE A 10 1.83 -0.39 7.49
C PHE A 10 2.52 0.03 6.20
N PRO A 11 2.81 -0.92 5.29
CA PRO A 11 3.38 -0.60 4.01
C PRO A 11 2.30 -0.04 3.09
N LYS A 12 2.56 1.12 2.50
CA LYS A 12 1.64 1.79 1.57
C LYS A 12 2.15 1.67 0.15
N PHE A 13 1.26 1.29 -0.75
CA PHE A 13 1.54 1.14 -2.18
C PHE A 13 0.61 2.02 -3.01
N TRP A 14 1.16 2.65 -4.04
CA TRP A 14 0.40 3.12 -5.18
C TRP A 14 -0.04 1.91 -6.01
N LEU A 15 -1.21 1.97 -6.64
CA LEU A 15 -1.71 0.91 -7.53
C LEU A 15 -1.39 1.19 -9.00
N ARG A 16 -1.14 2.45 -9.40
CA ARG A 16 -0.79 2.83 -10.77
C ARG A 16 0.32 3.89 -10.83
N PRO A 17 1.54 3.51 -11.26
CA PRO A 17 2.06 2.13 -11.31
C PRO A 17 2.16 1.54 -9.90
N VAL A 18 2.23 0.21 -9.77
CA VAL A 18 2.46 -0.42 -8.46
C VAL A 18 3.82 -0.01 -7.91
N ARG A 19 3.82 0.79 -6.84
CA ARG A 19 5.06 1.36 -6.26
C ARG A 19 4.92 1.53 -4.76
N LEU A 20 5.96 1.15 -4.03
CA LEU A 20 6.06 1.44 -2.60
C LEU A 20 6.15 2.96 -2.36
N GLU A 21 5.24 3.49 -1.55
CA GLU A 21 5.33 4.85 -1.01
C GLU A 21 6.03 4.86 0.34
N ARG A 22 5.68 3.90 1.21
CA ARG A 22 6.23 3.78 2.56
C ARG A 22 6.36 2.32 2.97
N SER A 23 7.49 1.97 3.59
CA SER A 23 7.76 0.61 4.09
C SER A 23 7.03 0.26 5.38
N GLY A 24 6.77 1.22 6.26
CA GLY A 24 6.09 0.98 7.54
C GLY A 24 6.87 0.12 8.53
N GLY A 25 8.19 -0.02 8.37
CA GLY A 25 9.05 -0.85 9.22
C GLY A 25 9.24 -2.30 8.73
N PHE A 26 8.64 -2.66 7.59
CA PHE A 26 8.83 -3.97 6.97
C PHE A 26 10.21 -4.11 6.34
N SER A 27 10.75 -5.32 6.39
CA SER A 27 12.00 -5.65 5.70
C SER A 27 11.82 -5.63 4.19
N ARG A 28 12.93 -5.50 3.46
CA ARG A 28 12.93 -5.50 1.98
C ARG A 28 12.29 -6.78 1.39
N HIS A 29 12.49 -7.93 2.03
CA HIS A 29 11.93 -9.20 1.55
C HIS A 29 10.41 -9.25 1.71
N GLU A 30 9.88 -8.74 2.83
CA GLU A 30 8.44 -8.64 3.06
C GLU A 30 7.79 -7.64 2.10
N ILE A 31 8.41 -6.48 1.91
CA ILE A 31 7.96 -5.48 0.92
C ILE A 31 7.87 -6.10 -0.46
N ASN A 32 8.91 -6.82 -0.91
CA ASN A 32 8.91 -7.46 -2.22
C ASN A 32 7.80 -8.52 -2.34
N ARG A 33 7.53 -9.26 -1.27
CA ARG A 33 6.42 -10.25 -1.25
C ARG A 33 5.07 -9.55 -1.37
N ILE A 34 4.86 -8.48 -0.60
CA ILE A 34 3.61 -7.70 -0.64
C ILE A 34 3.45 -7.04 -2.01
N GLN A 35 4.51 -6.46 -2.57
CA GLN A 35 4.48 -5.84 -3.89
C GLN A 35 3.99 -6.82 -4.96
N ARG A 36 4.51 -8.05 -4.99
CA ARG A 36 4.03 -9.08 -5.94
C ARG A 36 2.56 -9.44 -5.74
N LEU A 37 2.08 -9.44 -4.49
CA LEU A 37 0.66 -9.68 -4.21
C LEU A 37 -0.21 -8.52 -4.69
N VAL A 38 0.25 -7.28 -4.51
CA VAL A 38 -0.43 -6.07 -5.01
C VAL A 38 -0.45 -6.09 -6.54
N GLU A 39 0.68 -6.36 -7.19
CA GLU A 39 0.79 -6.48 -8.66
C GLU A 39 -0.17 -7.55 -9.21
N LYS A 40 -0.21 -8.73 -8.59
CA LYS A 40 -1.10 -9.82 -9.00
C LYS A 40 -2.60 -9.45 -8.90
N ASN A 41 -2.97 -8.59 -7.95
CA ASN A 41 -4.36 -8.25 -7.67
C ASN A 41 -4.71 -6.80 -8.06
N VAL A 42 -3.83 -6.10 -8.78
CA VAL A 42 -3.95 -4.65 -9.04
C VAL A 42 -5.28 -4.28 -9.69
N GLU A 43 -5.73 -5.09 -10.65
CA GLU A 43 -7.01 -4.88 -11.34
C GLU A 43 -8.22 -5.03 -10.40
N ALA A 44 -8.19 -6.01 -9.49
CA ALA A 44 -9.27 -6.20 -8.53
C ALA A 44 -9.30 -5.06 -7.49
N LEU A 45 -8.12 -4.65 -7.01
CA LEU A 45 -7.99 -3.54 -6.06
C LEU A 45 -8.46 -2.21 -6.66
N LEU A 46 -8.14 -1.95 -7.93
CA LEU A 46 -8.60 -0.77 -8.66
C LEU A 46 -10.10 -0.78 -8.90
N ARG A 47 -10.68 -1.93 -9.28
CA ARG A 47 -12.14 -2.07 -9.43
C ARG A 47 -12.86 -1.76 -8.13
N SER A 48 -12.48 -2.41 -7.04
CA SER A 48 -13.10 -2.17 -5.73
C SER A 48 -12.90 -0.75 -5.22
N TRP A 49 -11.77 -0.11 -5.57
CA TRP A 49 -11.56 1.30 -5.26
C TRP A 49 -12.54 2.19 -6.03
N ASN A 50 -12.68 2.01 -7.35
CA ASN A 50 -13.60 2.80 -8.15
C ASN A 50 -15.05 2.58 -7.72
N GLU A 51 -15.46 1.32 -7.47
CA GLU A 51 -16.81 0.99 -6.95
C GLU A 51 -17.13 1.71 -5.63
N TYR A 52 -16.13 1.93 -4.76
CA TYR A 52 -16.35 2.61 -3.47
C TYR A 52 -16.49 4.13 -3.58
N PHE A 53 -15.93 4.77 -4.61
CA PHE A 53 -15.94 6.23 -4.77
C PHE A 53 -16.82 6.74 -5.92
N GLU A 54 -17.39 5.85 -6.73
CA GLU A 54 -18.31 6.19 -7.83
C GLU A 54 -19.81 6.13 -7.42
N ASP A 55 -20.10 5.89 -6.14
CA ASP A 55 -21.41 6.05 -5.46
C ASP A 55 -21.40 7.22 -4.45
#